data_AF-A0A841LN92-F1
#
_entry.id   AF-A0A841LN92-F1
#
_cell.length_a   1.000
_cell.length_b   1.000
_cell.length_c   1.000
_cell.angle_alpha   90.00
_cell.angle_beta   90.00
_cell.angle_gamma   90.00
#
_symmetry.space_group_name_H-M   'P 1'
#
loop_
_entity.id
_entity.type
_entity.pdbx_description
1 polymer ?
#
loop_
_entity_poly.entity_id
_entity_poly.type
_entity_poly.pdbx_seq_one_letter_code
_entity_poly.pdbx_strand_id
1 'polypeptide(L)'
;MEKVDTALAIFKVKGDLKYDPGISITLQNDENQVLNIKGYDYLIELNGYPEKKVTRIYSTDLTTNKIKSEISLLVNNQQALHIDLKELFAQAIKAYKNGTLKASNEKQKYLYPARLMRVSKAINGYNYVIVVTSLQGRYYENDLDADSWFEAKSYLLIKKL
;
A
#
# COMPACT_ATOMS: atom_id res chain seq x y z
N MET A 1 7.32 38.01 -43.85
CA MET A 1 8.29 37.46 -42.87
C MET A 1 7.55 37.35 -41.56
N GLU A 2 6.93 36.20 -41.29
CA GLU A 2 6.18 35.96 -40.06
C GLU A 2 7.15 35.58 -38.94
N LYS A 3 7.10 36.32 -37.83
CA LYS A 3 7.80 35.96 -36.60
C LYS A 3 7.04 34.80 -35.96
N VAL A 4 7.65 33.62 -36.00
CA VAL A 4 7.19 32.47 -35.22
C VAL A 4 7.59 32.70 -33.76
N ASP A 5 6.61 32.73 -32.86
CA ASP A 5 6.83 32.82 -31.41
C ASP A 5 7.61 31.59 -30.92
N THR A 6 8.87 31.81 -30.55
CA THR A 6 9.84 30.81 -30.09
C THR A 6 9.38 30.05 -28.84
N ALA A 7 8.38 30.56 -28.10
CA ALA A 7 7.86 29.94 -26.89
C ALA A 7 7.04 28.66 -27.16
N LEU A 8 6.40 28.52 -28.32
CA LEU A 8 5.61 27.33 -28.68
C LEU A 8 6.45 26.21 -29.32
N ALA A 9 7.67 26.52 -29.75
CA ALA A 9 8.56 25.56 -30.40
C ALA A 9 9.20 24.56 -29.42
N ILE A 10 9.31 24.91 -28.13
CA ILE A 10 9.94 24.05 -27.11
C ILE A 10 9.04 22.85 -26.77
N PHE A 11 7.72 22.96 -26.91
CA PHE A 11 6.79 21.86 -26.60
C PHE A 11 6.57 20.85 -27.72
N LYS A 12 7.15 21.08 -28.91
CA LYS A 12 7.01 20.17 -30.04
C LYS A 12 8.19 19.20 -30.12
N VAL A 13 8.43 18.50 -29.01
CA VAL A 13 9.25 17.30 -29.05
C VAL A 13 8.46 16.25 -29.83
N LYS A 14 8.86 16.02 -31.10
CA LYS A 14 8.49 14.82 -31.84
C LYS A 14 9.04 13.63 -31.06
N GLY A 15 8.20 12.99 -30.27
CA GLY A 15 8.53 11.73 -29.62
C GLY A 15 7.53 10.69 -30.06
N ASP A 16 7.96 9.75 -30.90
CA ASP A 16 7.36 8.42 -31.02
C ASP A 16 7.57 7.62 -29.71
N LEU A 17 7.32 8.26 -28.56
CA LEU A 17 7.23 7.58 -27.29
C LEU A 17 5.84 6.96 -27.24
N LYS A 18 5.76 5.68 -27.61
CA LYS A 18 4.62 4.85 -27.21
C LYS A 18 4.58 4.89 -25.69
N TYR A 19 3.75 5.76 -25.15
CA TYR A 19 3.41 5.76 -23.73
C TYR A 19 2.66 4.45 -23.50
N ASP A 20 3.33 3.44 -22.93
CA ASP A 20 2.64 2.24 -22.44
C ASP A 20 1.86 2.66 -21.20
N PRO A 21 0.53 2.86 -21.30
CA PRO A 21 -0.25 3.35 -20.19
C PRO A 21 -0.49 2.16 -19.28
N GLY A 22 0.47 1.86 -18.40
CA GLY A 22 0.30 0.81 -17.39
C GLY A 22 -1.05 0.94 -16.68
N ILE A 23 -1.66 -0.20 -16.37
CA ILE A 23 -3.01 -0.23 -15.81
C ILE A 23 -2.90 0.04 -14.31
N SER A 24 -3.43 1.17 -13.88
CA SER A 24 -3.58 1.50 -12.47
C SER A 24 -4.81 0.81 -11.91
N ILE A 25 -4.66 0.16 -10.76
CA ILE A 25 -5.77 -0.39 -10.00
C ILE A 25 -5.66 -0.03 -8.53
N THR A 26 -6.81 0.07 -7.88
CA THR A 26 -6.92 0.25 -6.43
C THR A 26 -7.56 -0.98 -5.81
N LEU A 27 -6.87 -1.59 -4.87
CA LEU A 27 -7.38 -2.65 -4.03
C LEU A 27 -7.98 -2.03 -2.78
N GLN A 28 -9.24 -2.33 -2.50
CA GLN A 28 -9.92 -2.01 -1.26
C GLN A 28 -10.13 -3.32 -0.52
N ASN A 29 -9.83 -3.38 0.77
CA ASN A 29 -10.15 -4.59 1.51
C ASN A 29 -11.69 -4.80 1.61
N ASP A 30 -12.15 -6.04 1.65
CA ASP A 30 -13.57 -6.38 1.62
C ASP A 30 -14.28 -6.28 2.99
N GLU A 31 -13.55 -6.39 4.10
CA GLU A 31 -14.11 -6.29 5.46
C GLU A 31 -13.97 -4.89 6.10
N ASN A 32 -13.12 -3.99 5.57
CA ASN A 32 -12.83 -2.68 6.16
C ASN A 32 -12.88 -1.53 5.14
N GLN A 33 -13.97 -1.44 4.36
CA GLN A 33 -14.29 -0.16 3.69
C GLN A 33 -14.28 1.00 4.70
N VAL A 34 -14.61 0.69 5.97
CA VAL A 34 -14.32 1.46 7.18
C VAL A 34 -13.51 0.57 8.12
N LEU A 35 -12.37 1.04 8.63
CA LEU A 35 -11.52 0.29 9.56
C LEU A 35 -12.26 -0.05 10.86
N ASN A 36 -12.49 -1.35 11.12
CA ASN A 36 -13.08 -1.78 12.39
C ASN A 36 -12.01 -1.81 13.50
N ILE A 37 -12.09 -0.83 14.40
CA ILE A 37 -11.17 -0.67 15.54
C ILE A 37 -11.74 -1.19 16.86
N LYS A 38 -12.95 -1.78 16.86
CA LYS A 38 -13.59 -2.22 18.10
C LYS A 38 -12.74 -3.30 18.80
N GLY A 39 -12.41 -3.05 20.08
CA GLY A 39 -11.64 -3.97 20.91
C GLY A 39 -10.13 -3.85 20.78
N TYR A 40 -9.63 -2.84 20.08
CA TYR A 40 -8.22 -2.43 20.10
C TYR A 40 -8.05 -1.22 21.03
N ASP A 41 -6.92 -1.17 21.73
CA ASP A 41 -6.57 -0.09 22.67
C ASP A 41 -5.84 1.05 21.97
N TYR A 42 -5.12 0.76 20.89
CA TYR A 42 -4.36 1.75 20.13
C TYR A 42 -4.51 1.57 18.61
N LEU A 43 -4.47 2.71 17.91
CA LEU A 43 -4.43 2.84 16.46
C LEU A 43 -3.26 3.76 16.09
N ILE A 44 -2.36 3.29 15.24
CA ILE A 44 -1.27 4.09 14.68
C ILE A 44 -1.38 4.05 13.17
N GLU A 45 -1.52 5.22 12.55
CA GLU A 45 -1.47 5.35 11.10
C GLU A 45 -0.04 5.13 10.57
N LEU A 46 0.07 4.33 9.50
CA LEU A 46 1.34 4.00 8.83
C LEU A 46 1.38 4.63 7.42
N ASN A 47 0.63 5.71 7.22
CA ASN A 47 0.51 6.41 5.96
C ASN A 47 1.52 7.56 5.95
N GLY A 48 2.38 7.60 4.94
CA GLY A 48 3.41 8.64 4.85
C GLY A 48 4.50 8.28 3.84
N TYR A 49 5.37 9.27 3.60
CA TYR A 49 6.68 9.09 2.99
C TYR A 49 7.52 8.10 3.81
N PRO A 50 8.65 7.61 3.26
CA PRO A 50 9.48 6.68 4.00
C PRO A 50 9.92 7.26 5.34
N GLU A 51 9.28 6.80 6.41
CA GLU A 51 9.42 7.37 7.74
C GLU A 51 9.54 6.25 8.76
N LYS A 52 10.61 6.34 9.55
CA LYS A 52 10.80 5.53 10.75
C LYS A 52 10.18 6.29 11.90
N LYS A 53 9.11 5.76 12.47
CA LYS A 53 8.45 6.33 13.65
C LYS A 53 8.68 5.43 14.85
N VAL A 54 9.20 6.00 15.92
CA VAL A 54 9.34 5.32 17.21
C VAL A 54 8.24 5.82 18.13
N THR A 55 7.40 4.91 18.60
CA THR A 55 6.33 5.19 19.58
C THR A 55 6.56 4.31 20.78
N ARG A 56 6.55 4.89 21.97
CA ARG A 56 6.65 4.13 23.21
C ARG A 56 5.26 3.92 23.78
N ILE A 57 4.89 2.66 23.99
CA ILE A 57 3.64 2.29 24.65
C ILE A 57 4.03 1.52 25.92
N TYR A 58 3.73 2.10 27.08
CA TYR A 58 4.24 1.67 28.39
C TYR A 58 5.78 1.56 28.40
N SER A 59 6.30 0.34 28.53
CA SER A 59 7.73 0.02 28.56
C SER A 59 8.19 -0.70 27.28
N THR A 60 7.39 -0.66 26.22
CA THR A 60 7.71 -1.28 24.92
C THR A 60 7.95 -0.21 23.88
N ASP A 61 9.11 -0.28 23.22
CA ASP A 61 9.44 0.59 22.10
C ASP A 61 8.92 -0.05 20.81
N LEU A 62 8.00 0.64 20.14
CA LEU A 62 7.44 0.24 18.86
C LEU A 62 8.06 1.09 17.76
N THR A 63 8.80 0.47 16.86
CA THR A 63 9.34 1.14 15.68
C THR A 63 8.55 0.67 14.47
N THR A 64 7.78 1.57 13.87
CA THR A 64 7.12 1.33 12.59
C THR A 64 7.96 1.91 11.48
N ASN A 65 8.09 1.17 10.39
CA ASN A 65 8.88 1.58 9.25
C ASN A 65 8.13 1.28 7.97
N LYS A 66 8.00 2.27 7.10
CA LYS A 66 7.50 2.11 5.73
C LYS A 66 8.61 2.53 4.77
N ILE A 67 9.22 1.60 4.05
CA ILE A 67 10.28 1.91 3.08
C ILE A 67 9.92 1.27 1.76
N LYS A 68 9.74 2.09 0.72
CA LYS A 68 9.30 1.62 -0.60
C LYS A 68 8.00 0.79 -0.48
N SER A 69 8.05 -0.49 -0.83
CA SER A 69 6.93 -1.43 -0.73
C SER A 69 6.84 -2.14 0.63
N GLU A 70 7.77 -1.94 1.55
CA GLU A 70 7.80 -2.68 2.80
C GLU A 70 7.16 -1.89 3.94
N ILE A 71 6.33 -2.57 4.73
CA ILE A 71 5.82 -2.08 6.02
C ILE A 71 6.28 -3.06 7.09
N SER A 72 6.95 -2.58 8.14
CA SER A 72 7.38 -3.41 9.25
C SER A 72 7.13 -2.77 10.61
N LEU A 73 6.99 -3.64 11.61
CA LEU A 73 6.97 -3.29 13.02
C LEU A 73 8.13 -4.00 13.71
N LEU A 74 8.94 -3.25 14.43
CA LEU A 74 9.87 -3.78 15.41
C LEU A 74 9.32 -3.50 16.82
N VAL A 75 9.39 -4.51 17.68
CA VAL A 75 9.04 -4.43 19.09
C VAL A 75 10.34 -4.59 19.87
N ASN A 76 10.73 -3.60 20.66
CA ASN A 76 12.01 -3.55 21.36
C ASN A 76 13.20 -3.86 20.44
N ASN A 77 13.21 -3.23 19.25
CA ASN A 77 14.23 -3.39 18.22
C ASN A 77 14.32 -4.79 17.58
N GLN A 78 13.36 -5.68 17.82
CA GLN A 78 13.24 -6.98 17.13
C GLN A 78 12.08 -6.95 16.14
N GLN A 79 12.29 -7.40 14.91
CA GLN A 79 11.24 -7.45 13.89
C GLN A 79 10.10 -8.39 14.33
N ALA A 80 8.92 -7.81 14.48
CA ALA A 80 7.72 -8.49 14.93
C ALA A 80 6.79 -8.82 13.76
N LEU A 81 6.54 -7.85 12.89
CA LEU A 81 5.65 -7.97 11.73
C LEU A 81 6.30 -7.36 10.50
N HIS A 82 5.95 -7.89 9.34
CA HIS A 82 6.37 -7.42 8.03
C HIS A 82 5.30 -7.72 6.98
N ILE A 83 5.07 -6.77 6.08
CA ILE A 83 4.27 -6.90 4.87
C ILE A 83 5.09 -6.33 3.71
N ASP A 84 5.21 -7.10 2.62
CA ASP A 84 5.64 -6.58 1.33
C ASP A 84 4.41 -6.27 0.47
N LEU A 85 4.20 -4.97 0.23
CA LEU A 85 3.12 -4.45 -0.61
C LEU A 85 3.29 -4.86 -2.07
N LYS A 86 4.52 -5.08 -2.53
CA LYS A 86 4.78 -5.54 -3.90
C LYS A 86 4.26 -6.95 -4.08
N GLU A 87 4.60 -7.85 -3.15
CA GLU A 87 4.08 -9.22 -3.16
C GLU A 87 2.55 -9.24 -3.04
N LEU A 88 1.98 -8.46 -2.11
CA LEU A 88 0.54 -8.33 -1.94
C LEU A 88 -0.13 -7.88 -3.25
N PHE A 89 0.41 -6.84 -3.89
CA PHE A 89 -0.12 -6.33 -5.14
C PHE A 89 0.00 -7.36 -6.26
N ALA A 90 1.14 -8.04 -6.40
CA ALA A 90 1.34 -9.07 -7.41
C ALA A 90 0.33 -10.23 -7.28
N GLN A 91 0.04 -10.66 -6.05
CA GLN A 91 -0.99 -11.68 -5.79
C GLN A 91 -2.38 -11.17 -6.21
N ALA A 92 -2.71 -9.92 -5.90
CA ALA A 92 -3.98 -9.33 -6.31
C ALA A 92 -4.09 -9.14 -7.84
N ILE A 93 -2.99 -8.81 -8.53
CA ILE A 93 -2.97 -8.75 -10.01
C ILE A 93 -3.25 -10.11 -10.62
N LYS A 94 -2.69 -11.19 -10.06
CA LYS A 94 -3.01 -12.55 -10.52
C LYS A 94 -4.50 -12.85 -10.36
N ALA A 95 -5.10 -12.49 -9.22
CA ALA A 95 -6.53 -12.63 -8.99
C ALA A 95 -7.37 -11.77 -9.97
N TYR A 96 -6.93 -10.54 -10.25
CA TYR A 96 -7.57 -9.65 -11.20
C TYR A 96 -7.57 -10.24 -12.63
N LYS A 97 -6.40 -10.70 -13.11
CA LYS A 97 -6.25 -11.32 -14.43
C LYS A 97 -7.08 -12.61 -14.57
N ASN A 98 -7.30 -13.32 -13.46
CA ASN A 98 -8.15 -14.50 -13.41
C ASN A 98 -9.65 -14.18 -13.26
N GLY A 99 -10.04 -12.90 -13.21
CA GLY A 99 -11.43 -12.48 -13.06
C GLY A 99 -12.05 -12.79 -11.70
N THR A 100 -11.24 -13.06 -10.67
CA THR A 100 -11.73 -13.46 -9.34
C THR A 100 -11.91 -12.28 -8.38
N LEU A 101 -11.40 -11.10 -8.72
CA LEU A 101 -11.64 -9.89 -7.94
C LEU A 101 -13.02 -9.30 -8.25
N LYS A 102 -13.76 -9.00 -7.18
CA LYS A 102 -15.03 -8.30 -7.29
C LYS A 102 -14.79 -6.80 -7.51
N ALA A 103 -15.35 -6.22 -8.57
CA ALA A 103 -15.31 -4.77 -8.77
C ALA A 103 -16.08 -4.03 -7.68
N SER A 104 -15.60 -2.85 -7.31
CA SER A 104 -16.34 -1.89 -6.51
C SER A 104 -17.22 -0.99 -7.41
N ASN A 105 -17.89 0.00 -6.82
CA ASN A 105 -18.64 1.03 -7.54
C ASN A 105 -17.74 2.09 -8.23
N GLU A 106 -16.44 2.11 -7.93
CA GLU A 106 -15.48 3.05 -8.52
C GLU A 106 -14.68 2.38 -9.65
N LYS A 107 -14.32 3.17 -10.67
CA LYS A 107 -13.53 2.71 -11.82
C LYS A 107 -12.17 2.18 -11.36
N GLN A 108 -11.76 1.03 -11.89
CA GLN A 108 -10.45 0.39 -11.60
C GLN A 108 -10.21 0.09 -10.11
N LYS A 109 -11.27 0.02 -9.30
CA LYS A 109 -11.20 -0.31 -7.89
C LYS A 109 -11.87 -1.65 -7.61
N TYR A 110 -11.17 -2.52 -6.91
CA TYR A 110 -11.55 -3.91 -6.69
C TYR A 110 -11.48 -4.27 -5.21
N LEU A 111 -12.39 -5.15 -4.78
CA LEU A 111 -12.38 -5.71 -3.44
C LEU A 111 -11.38 -6.86 -3.36
N TYR A 112 -10.52 -6.83 -2.35
CA TYR A 112 -9.53 -7.86 -2.07
C TYR A 112 -9.71 -8.42 -0.65
N PRO A 113 -9.56 -9.73 -0.42
CA PRO A 113 -9.82 -10.33 0.88
C PRO A 113 -8.99 -9.72 2.01
N ALA A 114 -9.65 -9.18 3.04
CA ALA A 114 -9.02 -8.48 4.16
C ALA A 114 -8.00 -9.34 4.91
N ARG A 115 -8.25 -10.66 4.99
CA ARG A 115 -7.31 -11.63 5.57
C ARG A 115 -5.95 -11.68 4.86
N LEU A 116 -5.90 -11.34 3.56
CA LEU A 116 -4.67 -11.28 2.76
C LEU A 116 -4.01 -9.90 2.83
N MET A 117 -4.71 -8.91 3.40
CA MET A 117 -4.22 -7.54 3.59
C MET A 117 -3.87 -7.24 5.05
N ARG A 118 -3.65 -8.27 5.87
CA ARG A 118 -3.31 -8.11 7.28
C ARG A 118 -2.29 -9.14 7.75
N VAL A 119 -1.45 -8.74 8.69
CA VAL A 119 -0.56 -9.65 9.44
C VAL A 119 -0.70 -9.36 10.92
N SER A 120 -0.62 -10.40 11.75
CA SER A 120 -0.78 -10.26 13.20
C SER A 120 0.16 -11.15 13.98
N LYS A 121 0.57 -10.69 15.16
CA LYS A 121 1.41 -11.47 16.07
C LYS A 121 1.19 -11.04 17.51
N ALA A 122 1.11 -12.02 18.41
CA ALA A 122 1.06 -11.80 19.84
C ALA A 122 2.49 -11.78 20.42
N ILE A 123 2.87 -10.72 21.12
CA ILE A 123 4.18 -10.55 21.77
C ILE A 123 3.97 -9.78 23.09
N ASN A 124 4.56 -10.26 24.18
CA ASN A 124 4.61 -9.57 25.48
C ASN A 124 3.22 -9.11 26.01
N GLY A 125 2.18 -9.93 25.85
CA GLY A 125 0.83 -9.64 26.34
C GLY A 125 0.02 -8.68 25.45
N TYR A 126 0.48 -8.42 24.23
CA TYR A 126 -0.25 -7.62 23.24
C TYR A 126 -0.37 -8.37 21.92
N ASN A 127 -1.49 -8.19 21.24
CA ASN A 127 -1.67 -8.57 19.85
C ASN A 127 -1.48 -7.33 18.97
N TYR A 128 -0.49 -7.40 18.09
CA TYR A 128 -0.19 -6.38 17.09
C TYR A 128 -0.77 -6.83 15.75
N VAL A 129 -1.45 -5.93 15.05
CA VAL A 129 -2.02 -6.22 13.72
C VAL A 129 -1.69 -5.07 12.78
N ILE A 130 -0.94 -5.34 11.72
CA ILE A 130 -0.83 -4.42 10.59
C ILE A 130 -1.97 -4.74 9.63
N VAL A 131 -2.76 -3.73 9.28
CA VAL A 131 -3.87 -3.84 8.32
C VAL A 131 -3.65 -2.85 7.19
N VAL A 132 -3.65 -3.32 5.95
CA VAL A 132 -3.72 -2.50 4.74
C VAL A 132 -5.19 -2.42 4.33
N THR A 133 -5.75 -1.21 4.35
CA THR A 133 -7.16 -0.96 4.02
C THR A 133 -7.35 -0.64 2.54
N SER A 134 -6.35 0.00 1.93
CA SER A 134 -6.30 0.31 0.50
C SER A 134 -4.88 0.19 0.01
N LEU A 135 -4.71 -0.34 -1.21
CA LEU A 135 -3.43 -0.38 -1.92
C LEU A 135 -3.65 -0.03 -3.38
N GLN A 136 -3.08 1.08 -3.82
CA GLN A 136 -3.04 1.48 -5.22
C GLN A 136 -1.67 1.17 -5.80
N GLY A 137 -1.67 0.67 -7.04
CA GLY A 137 -0.46 0.42 -7.80
C GLY A 137 -0.74 0.45 -9.29
N ARG A 138 0.33 0.40 -10.07
CA ARG A 138 0.28 0.27 -11.53
C ARG A 138 1.02 -1.01 -11.92
N TYR A 139 0.46 -1.78 -12.84
CA TYR A 139 1.16 -2.89 -13.47
C TYR A 139 1.21 -2.71 -14.98
N TYR A 140 2.22 -3.29 -15.62
CA TYR A 140 2.33 -3.34 -17.07
C TYR A 140 2.10 -4.78 -17.53
N GLU A 141 1.47 -4.98 -18.70
CA GLU A 141 1.14 -6.33 -19.16
C GLU A 141 2.37 -7.20 -19.36
N ASN A 142 3.49 -6.57 -19.75
CA ASN A 142 4.77 -7.21 -20.03
C ASN A 142 5.79 -7.12 -18.89
N ASP A 143 5.48 -6.40 -17.80
CA ASP A 143 6.40 -6.21 -16.68
C ASP A 143 5.64 -5.99 -15.36
N LEU A 144 5.62 -7.03 -14.53
CA LEU A 144 5.08 -6.98 -13.16
C LEU A 144 6.12 -6.48 -12.15
N ASP A 145 7.38 -6.33 -12.55
CA ASP A 145 8.52 -6.01 -11.70
C ASP A 145 8.99 -4.55 -11.84
N ALA A 146 8.61 -3.85 -12.92
CA ALA A 146 8.85 -2.43 -13.14
C ALA A 146 8.51 -1.63 -11.89
N ASP A 147 9.42 -0.71 -11.50
CA ASP A 147 9.35 0.18 -10.32
C ASP A 147 7.92 0.69 -10.07
N SER A 148 7.18 -0.11 -9.31
CA SER A 148 5.76 0.09 -9.12
C SER A 148 5.65 1.03 -7.95
N TRP A 149 5.26 2.26 -8.24
CA TRP A 149 4.89 3.19 -7.19
C TRP A 149 3.60 2.68 -6.52
N PHE A 150 3.70 2.39 -5.22
CA PHE A 150 2.59 1.90 -4.41
C PHE A 150 2.14 2.97 -3.43
N GLU A 151 0.83 3.23 -3.41
CA GLU A 151 0.20 4.03 -2.38
C GLU A 151 -0.69 3.14 -1.51
N ALA A 152 -0.25 2.93 -0.27
CA ALA A 152 -0.98 2.13 0.71
C ALA A 152 -1.56 3.01 1.83
N LYS A 153 -2.83 2.76 2.16
CA LYS A 153 -3.45 3.17 3.42
C LYS A 153 -3.40 2.01 4.41
N SER A 154 -2.57 2.14 5.44
CA SER A 154 -2.24 1.09 6.41
C SER A 154 -2.23 1.61 7.84
N TYR A 155 -2.57 0.72 8.76
CA TYR A 155 -2.67 1.01 10.19
C TYR A 155 -2.06 -0.11 11.01
N LEU A 156 -1.45 0.24 12.14
CA LEU A 156 -1.12 -0.68 13.21
C LEU A 156 -2.21 -0.61 14.28
N LEU A 157 -2.85 -1.74 14.55
CA LEU A 157 -3.80 -1.94 15.64
C LEU A 157 -3.13 -2.71 16.76
N ILE A 158 -3.37 -2.31 18.00
CA ILE A 158 -2.76 -2.94 19.17
C ILE A 158 -3.86 -3.23 20.18
N LYS A 159 -3.95 -4.48 20.62
CA LYS A 159 -4.88 -4.96 21.63
C LYS A 159 -4.12 -5.62 22.76
N LYS A 160 -4.43 -5.29 24.00
CA LYS A 160 -3.98 -6.00 25.20
C LYS A 160 -4.69 -7.34 25.31
N LEU A 161 -3.93 -8.40 25.58
CA LEU A 161 -4.43 -9.77 25.77
C LEU A 161 -4.86 -10.01 27.22
#